data_AF-A0A920TRW0-F1
#
_entry.id   AF-A0A920TRW0-F1
#
_cell.length_a   1.000
_cell.length_b   1.000
_cell.length_c   1.000
_cell.angle_alpha   90.00
_cell.angle_beta   90.00
_cell.angle_gamma   90.00
#
_symmetry.space_group_name_H-M   'P 1'
#
loop_
_entity.id
_entity.type
_entity.pdbx_description
1 polymer ?
#
loop_
_entity_poly.entity_id
_entity_poly.type
_entity_poly.pdbx_seq_one_letter_code
_entity_poly.pdbx_strand_id
1 'polypeptide(L)'
;MVHASGRPGPGDSFLFTAPCNTGVKMPIDPDHVSPSIKLIDVQPALPSERFLVAEPPDAEAVPMDVVFVGGGPAGLAGAIELARLVQRDREAGGTLGELEIGVLEKAGQLGEHNLSGAVVNPSAFHELFPELSIDDFPLRQPVGKESVYVLTQSASIRVPVPPTMKNHGNYLASICEIVRWLGAKAEEYGVNIFPGFPVDSLLTDEGRVVGVRTTPAGLGRDGKPGGPEAMPAMDLSAKVTVLAEGTRGPLSQAWLKWQGITSENPQIFALGVKELWKVTTPLDRVVHTMGWPLSNKTFGGSFMYPLEDDLVALGLVVGLDYPDARFDVHETLQKMKLHPLFHRYLAGGEMMEWGAKTIPEGGYYSVPSRRHGDGLCIVGDSAGYVEVSSLKGIHYAMHSGILAARQIFEALKLGDTSEAALSGYSDAVDASVIMRDLRKRRNMRLAFKDGLFSGGLRAGLMTLTGGAIPSGKIAIEEDAAKICQLGDIQEQFRPDGELTFSKADAVYKSGNQTRDDIPQHLIVGEGITPEVAEMLELCVRQEYTSVMGQS
;
A
#
# COMPACT_ATOMS: atom_id res chain seq x y z
N MET A 1 23.56 19.84 31.43
CA MET A 1 24.10 21.14 31.90
C MET A 1 25.23 21.54 30.97
N VAL A 2 25.05 22.60 30.19
CA VAL A 2 25.99 23.71 29.92
C VAL A 2 25.15 24.72 29.12
N HIS A 3 24.97 25.89 29.71
CA HIS A 3 24.35 27.07 29.10
C HIS A 3 25.31 27.68 28.08
N ALA A 4 24.80 28.13 26.93
CA ALA A 4 25.40 29.21 26.15
C ALA A 4 24.30 30.12 25.60
N SER A 5 24.33 31.35 26.06
CA SER A 5 23.47 32.48 25.77
C SER A 5 23.93 33.25 24.53
N GLY A 6 23.00 33.63 23.66
CA GLY A 6 23.19 34.67 22.65
C GLY A 6 21.92 34.94 21.86
N ARG A 7 21.35 36.16 22.00
CA ARG A 7 20.29 36.67 21.10
C ARG A 7 20.95 37.30 19.87
N PRO A 8 20.50 37.03 18.63
CA PRO A 8 20.79 37.89 17.48
C PRO A 8 19.69 38.95 17.30
N GLY A 9 20.10 40.14 16.86
CA GLY A 9 19.24 41.28 16.51
C GLY A 9 18.56 41.14 15.13
N PRO A 10 17.76 42.14 14.73
CA PRO A 10 16.86 42.04 13.59
C PRO A 10 17.56 42.45 12.30
N GLY A 11 17.43 41.62 11.26
CA GLY A 11 17.89 41.93 9.91
C GLY A 11 18.86 40.89 9.38
N ASP A 12 18.31 39.75 8.96
CA ASP A 12 18.72 38.99 7.77
C ASP A 12 17.78 37.78 7.68
N SER A 13 16.85 37.83 6.73
CA SER A 13 15.91 36.75 6.43
C SER A 13 16.66 35.62 5.72
N PHE A 14 17.29 34.73 6.49
CA PHE A 14 17.69 33.41 6.01
C PHE A 14 16.47 32.52 5.98
N LEU A 15 15.88 32.36 4.79
CA LEU A 15 14.99 31.26 4.46
C LEU A 15 15.74 29.94 4.70
N PHE A 16 15.42 29.27 5.81
CA PHE A 16 15.75 27.86 5.99
C PHE A 16 14.88 27.04 5.02
N THR A 17 15.32 26.89 3.77
CA THR A 17 14.85 25.81 2.91
C THR A 17 15.53 24.53 3.41
N ALA A 18 14.82 23.72 4.20
CA ALA A 18 15.23 22.34 4.44
C ALA A 18 15.01 21.57 3.14
N PRO A 19 16.07 21.05 2.47
CA PRO A 19 15.90 20.25 1.29
C PRO A 19 15.57 18.83 1.73
N CYS A 20 14.29 18.46 1.75
CA CYS A 20 13.93 17.04 1.64
C CYS A 20 14.04 16.69 0.15
N ASN A 21 15.27 16.70 -0.37
CA ASN A 21 15.54 16.57 -1.80
C ASN A 21 16.42 15.34 -2.01
N THR A 22 15.79 14.17 -2.18
CA THR A 22 16.49 12.94 -2.62
C THR A 22 17.04 13.06 -4.05
N GLY A 23 16.78 14.18 -4.75
CA GLY A 23 17.66 14.72 -5.78
C GLY A 23 17.81 13.84 -7.01
N VAL A 24 16.77 13.09 -7.37
CA VAL A 24 16.77 12.31 -8.61
C VAL A 24 16.75 13.29 -9.78
N LYS A 25 17.91 13.47 -10.40
CA LYS A 25 18.07 14.33 -11.57
C LYS A 25 17.55 13.61 -12.81
N MET A 26 16.57 14.20 -13.46
CA MET A 26 16.03 13.69 -14.73
C MET A 26 16.76 14.37 -15.90
N PRO A 27 17.44 13.64 -16.79
CA PRO A 27 17.99 14.21 -18.02
C PRO A 27 16.85 14.52 -18.99
N ILE A 28 16.69 15.79 -19.37
CA ILE A 28 15.61 16.26 -20.24
C ILE A 28 16.09 16.31 -21.70
N ASP A 29 15.29 15.79 -22.63
CA ASP A 29 15.41 16.08 -24.07
C ASP A 29 14.57 17.34 -24.42
N PRO A 30 15.19 18.50 -24.68
CA PRO A 30 14.46 19.76 -24.88
C PRO A 30 13.75 19.87 -26.25
N ASP A 31 14.03 18.98 -27.21
CA ASP A 31 13.56 19.12 -28.60
C ASP A 31 12.25 18.34 -28.89
N HIS A 32 11.70 17.63 -27.90
CA HIS A 32 10.46 16.86 -28.03
C HIS A 32 9.31 17.51 -27.23
N VAL A 33 8.33 18.09 -27.95
CA VAL A 33 7.10 18.63 -27.35
C VAL A 33 5.91 17.79 -27.83
N SER A 34 5.33 16.99 -26.95
CA SER A 34 4.09 16.26 -27.20
C SER A 34 3.02 16.72 -26.20
N PRO A 35 1.81 17.09 -26.67
CA PRO A 35 0.71 17.46 -25.76
C PRO A 35 0.16 16.29 -24.94
N SER A 36 0.56 15.06 -25.29
CA SER A 36 0.17 13.84 -24.60
C SER A 36 1.36 13.02 -24.12
N ILE A 37 1.26 12.51 -22.90
CA ILE A 37 2.26 11.69 -22.22
C ILE A 37 1.74 10.26 -22.12
N LYS A 38 2.62 9.28 -22.35
CA LYS A 38 2.35 7.87 -22.08
C LYS A 38 3.49 7.30 -21.25
N LEU A 39 3.27 7.17 -19.94
CA LEU A 39 4.33 6.87 -18.97
C LEU A 39 5.06 5.55 -19.26
N ILE A 40 4.36 4.56 -19.81
CA ILE A 40 4.96 3.24 -20.12
C ILE A 40 6.09 3.33 -21.14
N ASP A 41 6.12 4.37 -21.98
CA ASP A 41 7.13 4.53 -23.03
C ASP A 41 8.49 5.01 -22.44
N VAL A 42 8.47 5.59 -21.24
CA VAL A 42 9.64 6.14 -20.52
C VAL A 42 9.90 5.42 -19.19
N GLN A 43 8.99 4.55 -18.75
CA GLN A 43 9.15 3.78 -17.54
C GLN A 43 10.21 2.68 -17.77
N PRO A 44 11.27 2.62 -16.94
CA PRO A 44 12.26 1.56 -17.07
C PRO A 44 11.61 0.21 -16.82
N ALA A 45 12.09 -0.81 -17.52
CA ALA A 45 11.69 -2.19 -17.26
C ALA A 45 12.01 -2.55 -15.80
N LEU A 46 11.15 -3.38 -15.17
CA LEU A 46 11.44 -3.92 -13.86
C LEU A 46 12.78 -4.68 -13.91
N PRO A 47 13.80 -4.31 -13.12
CA PRO A 47 15.12 -4.96 -13.11
C PRO A 47 15.02 -6.30 -12.38
N SER A 48 14.42 -7.29 -13.06
CA SER A 48 14.09 -8.59 -12.48
C SER A 48 15.33 -9.33 -11.98
N GLU A 49 16.46 -9.16 -12.65
CA GLU A 49 17.78 -9.69 -12.29
C GLU A 49 18.31 -9.18 -10.93
N ARG A 50 17.85 -8.01 -10.46
CA ARG A 50 18.15 -7.53 -9.12
C ARG A 50 17.34 -8.27 -8.05
N PHE A 51 16.08 -8.57 -8.36
CA PHE A 51 15.11 -9.13 -7.42
C PHE A 51 15.11 -10.66 -7.39
N LEU A 52 15.68 -11.30 -8.41
CA LEU A 52 15.76 -12.76 -8.57
C LEU A 52 17.21 -13.13 -8.81
N VAL A 53 17.85 -13.69 -7.80
CA VAL A 53 19.25 -14.08 -7.83
C VAL A 53 19.33 -15.60 -7.94
N ALA A 54 19.94 -16.10 -9.02
CA ALA A 54 20.10 -17.54 -9.28
C ALA A 54 21.34 -18.08 -8.55
N GLU A 55 21.32 -17.97 -7.23
CA GLU A 55 22.38 -18.42 -6.32
C GLU A 55 21.73 -19.19 -5.16
N PRO A 56 22.34 -20.30 -4.71
CA PRO A 56 21.94 -20.92 -3.45
C PRO A 56 22.28 -19.97 -2.29
N PRO A 57 21.59 -20.08 -1.14
CA PRO A 57 21.95 -19.34 0.06
C PRO A 57 23.40 -19.58 0.47
N ASP A 58 24.07 -18.54 0.95
CA ASP A 58 25.43 -18.63 1.46
C ASP A 58 25.55 -19.68 2.58
N ALA A 59 26.76 -20.22 2.79
CA ALA A 59 27.02 -21.22 3.83
C ALA A 59 26.74 -20.72 5.26
N GLU A 60 26.73 -19.40 5.46
CA GLU A 60 26.41 -18.72 6.72
C GLU A 60 24.95 -18.21 6.78
N ALA A 61 24.12 -18.58 5.79
CA ALA A 61 22.72 -18.17 5.76
C ALA A 61 21.98 -18.60 7.03
N VAL A 62 21.14 -17.70 7.54
CA VAL A 62 20.30 -18.00 8.71
C VAL A 62 19.24 -19.03 8.28
N PRO A 63 19.19 -20.23 8.90
CA PRO A 63 18.23 -21.24 8.52
C PRO A 63 16.84 -20.89 9.04
N MET A 64 15.86 -20.84 8.16
CA MET A 64 14.44 -20.71 8.48
C MET A 64 13.67 -21.84 7.78
N ASP A 65 12.55 -22.26 8.37
CA ASP A 65 11.61 -23.13 7.67
C ASP A 65 10.70 -22.29 6.77
N VAL A 66 10.18 -21.18 7.29
CA VAL A 66 9.28 -20.28 6.57
C VAL A 66 9.65 -18.83 6.81
N VAL A 67 9.74 -18.06 5.73
CA VAL A 67 10.03 -16.62 5.77
C VAL A 67 8.86 -15.83 5.19
N PHE A 68 8.30 -14.90 5.96
CA PHE A 68 7.34 -13.91 5.49
C PHE A 68 8.05 -12.59 5.21
N VAL A 69 7.91 -12.08 3.98
CA VAL A 69 8.50 -10.80 3.55
C VAL A 69 7.44 -9.72 3.64
N GLY A 70 7.46 -8.94 4.71
CA GLY A 70 6.51 -7.86 5.02
C GLY A 70 5.75 -8.10 6.32
N GLY A 71 5.94 -7.23 7.31
CA GLY A 71 5.28 -7.22 8.61
C GLY A 71 3.91 -6.54 8.61
N GLY A 72 3.17 -6.62 7.51
CA GLY A 72 1.79 -6.13 7.41
C GLY A 72 0.75 -7.15 7.91
N PRO A 73 -0.56 -6.83 7.83
CA PRO A 73 -1.62 -7.72 8.31
C PRO A 73 -1.59 -9.13 7.69
N ALA A 74 -1.24 -9.25 6.40
CA ALA A 74 -1.15 -10.56 5.74
C ALA A 74 0.00 -11.41 6.27
N GLY A 75 1.21 -10.85 6.33
CA GLY A 75 2.41 -11.56 6.76
C GLY A 75 2.32 -12.00 8.22
N LEU A 76 1.91 -11.09 9.11
CA LEU A 76 1.76 -11.40 10.54
C LEU A 76 0.64 -12.41 10.80
N ALA A 77 -0.52 -12.28 10.14
CA ALA A 77 -1.61 -13.25 10.31
C ALA A 77 -1.21 -14.65 9.83
N GLY A 78 -0.48 -14.75 8.72
CA GLY A 78 0.06 -16.02 8.23
C GLY A 78 1.10 -16.63 9.17
N ALA A 79 2.03 -15.83 9.68
CA ALA A 79 3.04 -16.31 10.63
C ALA A 79 2.41 -16.82 11.93
N ILE A 80 1.43 -16.08 12.47
CA ILE A 80 0.68 -16.50 13.67
C ILE A 80 -0.09 -17.80 13.43
N GLU A 81 -0.85 -17.90 12.35
CA GLU A 81 -1.62 -19.12 12.06
C GLU A 81 -0.70 -20.33 11.89
N LEU A 82 0.43 -20.17 11.20
CA LEU A 82 1.40 -21.25 11.04
C LEU A 82 1.95 -21.71 12.39
N ALA A 83 2.39 -20.78 13.24
CA ALA A 83 2.90 -21.08 14.57
C ALA A 83 1.84 -21.78 15.44
N ARG A 84 0.58 -21.33 15.38
CA ARG A 84 -0.55 -21.96 16.07
C ARG A 84 -0.81 -23.39 15.57
N LEU A 85 -0.73 -23.64 14.27
CA LEU A 85 -0.90 -24.99 13.71
C LEU A 85 0.22 -25.93 14.16
N VAL A 86 1.48 -25.47 14.13
CA VAL A 86 2.64 -26.24 14.62
C VAL A 86 2.49 -26.56 16.11
N GLN A 87 2.09 -25.59 16.92
CA GLN A 87 1.84 -25.81 18.35
C GLN A 87 0.74 -26.85 18.57
N ARG A 88 -0.40 -26.74 17.87
CA ARG A 88 -1.52 -27.70 17.98
C ARG A 88 -1.12 -29.10 17.53
N ASP A 89 -0.34 -29.23 16.45
CA ASP A 89 0.17 -30.51 15.96
C ASP A 89 1.07 -31.16 17.02
N ARG A 90 1.97 -30.38 17.63
CA ARG A 90 2.84 -30.85 18.72
C ARG A 90 2.03 -31.31 19.93
N GLU A 91 1.04 -30.53 20.37
CA GLU A 91 0.15 -30.90 21.48
C GLU A 91 -0.66 -32.17 21.18
N ALA A 92 -0.97 -32.42 19.90
CA ALA A 92 -1.62 -33.63 19.42
C ALA A 92 -0.65 -34.82 19.19
N GLY A 93 0.65 -34.67 19.45
CA GLY A 93 1.66 -35.71 19.28
C GLY A 93 2.17 -35.89 17.83
N GLY A 94 2.04 -34.85 17.01
CA GLY A 94 2.55 -34.81 15.64
C GLY A 94 4.08 -34.81 15.53
N THR A 95 4.58 -35.00 14.31
CA THR A 95 6.01 -35.28 14.03
C THR A 95 6.73 -34.15 13.31
N LEU A 96 6.07 -33.02 13.04
CA LEU A 96 6.62 -31.93 12.22
C LEU A 96 7.86 -31.25 12.85
N GLY A 97 8.03 -31.39 14.17
CA GLY A 97 9.11 -30.74 14.91
C GLY A 97 8.82 -29.26 15.18
N GLU A 98 9.76 -28.58 15.83
CA GLU A 98 9.73 -27.12 15.95
C GLU A 98 10.11 -26.51 14.60
N LEU A 99 9.43 -25.42 14.22
CA LEU A 99 9.70 -24.69 12.98
C LEU A 99 10.28 -23.32 13.29
N GLU A 100 11.29 -22.92 12.53
CA GLU A 100 11.81 -21.55 12.55
C GLU A 100 11.01 -20.69 11.57
N ILE A 101 10.21 -19.77 12.11
CA ILE A 101 9.33 -18.88 11.34
C ILE A 101 9.85 -17.45 11.48
N GLY A 102 10.21 -16.83 10.36
CA GLY A 102 10.72 -15.46 10.30
C GLY A 102 9.76 -14.48 9.63
N VAL A 103 9.67 -13.25 10.13
CA VAL A 103 8.97 -12.12 9.47
C VAL A 103 9.97 -10.99 9.30
N LEU A 104 10.30 -10.63 8.05
CA LEU A 104 11.18 -9.51 7.73
C LEU A 104 10.36 -8.27 7.39
N GLU A 105 10.65 -7.15 8.03
CA GLU A 105 9.96 -5.88 7.80
C GLU A 105 10.99 -4.77 7.51
N LYS A 106 10.73 -3.97 6.48
CA LYS A 106 11.59 -2.85 6.08
C LYS A 106 11.56 -1.71 7.10
N ALA A 107 10.38 -1.41 7.65
CA ALA A 107 10.21 -0.37 8.65
C ALA A 107 11.07 -0.64 9.89
N GLY A 108 11.64 0.41 10.48
CA GLY A 108 12.45 0.29 11.70
C GLY A 108 11.65 -0.24 12.88
N GLN A 109 10.33 -0.01 12.87
CA GLN A 109 9.38 -0.67 13.77
C GLN A 109 8.12 -1.12 13.02
N LEU A 110 7.46 -2.13 13.56
CA LEU A 110 6.17 -2.60 13.03
C LEU A 110 5.12 -1.46 13.01
N GLY A 111 4.45 -1.34 11.87
CA GLY A 111 3.36 -0.40 11.65
C GLY A 111 3.77 0.97 11.08
N GLU A 112 5.05 1.33 11.04
CA GLU A 112 5.49 2.67 10.57
C GLU A 112 5.26 2.89 9.07
N HIS A 113 5.25 1.83 8.28
CA HIS A 113 5.00 1.89 6.82
C HIS A 113 3.58 1.46 6.40
N ASN A 114 2.69 1.23 7.36
CA ASN A 114 1.30 0.87 7.09
C ASN A 114 0.41 2.11 7.10
N LEU A 115 -0.37 2.29 6.03
CA LEU A 115 -1.27 3.43 5.90
C LEU A 115 -2.65 2.98 5.43
N SER A 116 -3.67 3.38 6.18
CA SER A 116 -5.08 3.11 5.86
C SER A 116 -5.99 4.09 6.59
N GLY A 117 -7.18 4.35 6.02
CA GLY A 117 -8.29 4.95 6.76
C GLY A 117 -8.90 3.99 7.78
N ALA A 118 -8.80 2.67 7.55
CA ALA A 118 -9.10 1.59 8.49
C ALA A 118 -10.53 1.59 9.09
N VAL A 119 -11.51 1.34 8.22
CA VAL A 119 -12.79 0.73 8.62
C VAL A 119 -12.67 -0.79 8.40
N VAL A 120 -12.65 -1.55 9.50
CA VAL A 120 -12.20 -2.94 9.55
C VAL A 120 -13.38 -3.89 9.76
N ASN A 121 -13.45 -4.92 8.93
CA ASN A 121 -14.31 -6.07 9.15
C ASN A 121 -13.56 -7.05 10.08
N PRO A 122 -14.10 -7.41 11.25
CA PRO A 122 -13.38 -8.22 12.25
C PRO A 122 -13.29 -9.71 11.91
N SER A 123 -13.88 -10.17 10.80
CA SER A 123 -13.95 -11.60 10.44
C SER A 123 -12.62 -12.34 10.47
N ALA A 124 -11.53 -11.71 9.99
CA ALA A 124 -10.22 -12.35 9.99
C ALA A 124 -9.60 -12.47 11.39
N PHE A 125 -9.90 -11.53 12.30
CA PHE A 125 -9.50 -11.64 13.69
C PHE A 125 -10.25 -12.77 14.40
N HIS A 126 -11.56 -12.91 14.17
CA HIS A 126 -12.33 -14.03 14.70
C HIS A 126 -11.89 -15.38 14.15
N GLU A 127 -11.43 -15.43 12.90
CA GLU A 127 -10.88 -16.68 12.33
C GLU A 127 -9.52 -17.04 12.93
N LEU A 128 -8.64 -16.05 13.11
CA LEU A 128 -7.30 -16.25 13.65
C LEU A 128 -7.31 -16.55 15.16
N PHE A 129 -8.19 -15.84 15.89
CA PHE A 129 -8.32 -15.90 17.35
C PHE A 129 -9.78 -16.18 17.76
N PRO A 130 -10.32 -17.37 17.45
CA PRO A 130 -11.70 -17.73 17.77
C PRO A 130 -11.99 -17.75 19.28
N GLU A 131 -10.95 -17.87 20.11
CA GLU A 131 -11.04 -17.83 21.57
C GLU A 131 -11.17 -16.41 22.15
N LEU A 132 -10.82 -15.37 21.39
CA LEU A 132 -10.84 -13.99 21.85
C LEU A 132 -12.18 -13.32 21.52
N SER A 133 -12.58 -12.40 22.39
CA SER A 133 -13.74 -11.55 22.16
C SER A 133 -13.38 -10.36 21.28
N ILE A 134 -14.40 -9.67 20.77
CA ILE A 134 -14.21 -8.45 19.97
C ILE A 134 -13.48 -7.34 20.73
N ASP A 135 -13.65 -7.29 22.06
CA ASP A 135 -13.06 -6.29 22.94
C ASP A 135 -11.55 -6.52 23.17
N ASP A 136 -11.04 -7.72 22.85
CA ASP A 136 -9.62 -8.06 22.94
C ASP A 136 -8.83 -7.64 21.68
N PHE A 137 -9.53 -7.33 20.58
CA PHE A 137 -8.90 -6.94 19.33
C PHE A 137 -8.45 -5.47 19.36
N PRO A 138 -7.42 -5.09 18.57
CA PRO A 138 -6.90 -3.73 18.47
C PRO A 138 -7.83 -2.84 17.62
N LEU A 139 -9.11 -2.82 17.97
CA LEU A 139 -10.18 -2.08 17.34
C LEU A 139 -10.61 -0.97 18.30
N ARG A 140 -11.02 0.17 17.75
CA ARG A 140 -11.50 1.30 18.54
C ARG A 140 -13.00 1.15 18.74
N GLN A 141 -13.81 1.96 18.06
CA GLN A 141 -15.27 1.94 18.21
C GLN A 141 -15.98 1.28 17.03
N PRO A 142 -17.14 0.63 17.24
CA PRO A 142 -17.99 0.16 16.16
C PRO A 142 -18.50 1.34 15.31
N VAL A 143 -18.69 1.12 14.02
CA VAL A 143 -19.26 2.16 13.14
C VAL A 143 -20.74 2.33 13.42
N GLY A 144 -21.10 3.40 14.14
CA GLY A 144 -22.49 3.70 14.51
C GLY A 144 -23.28 4.45 13.43
N LYS A 145 -22.65 5.39 12.72
CA LYS A 145 -23.30 6.21 11.69
C LYS A 145 -22.40 6.37 10.47
N GLU A 146 -23.03 6.49 9.32
CA GLU A 146 -22.36 6.67 8.04
C GLU A 146 -23.12 7.64 7.13
N SER A 147 -22.40 8.33 6.25
CA SER A 147 -22.97 9.27 5.29
C SER A 147 -22.13 9.32 4.02
N VAL A 148 -22.82 9.41 2.88
CA VAL A 148 -22.20 9.59 1.58
C VAL A 148 -22.69 10.90 0.98
N TYR A 149 -21.79 11.69 0.42
CA TYR A 149 -22.09 12.98 -0.20
C TYR A 149 -21.56 13.06 -1.62
N VAL A 150 -22.33 13.70 -2.50
CA VAL A 150 -21.82 14.25 -3.76
C VAL A 150 -21.50 15.72 -3.52
N LEU A 151 -20.28 16.14 -3.84
CA LEU A 151 -19.83 17.51 -3.64
C LEU A 151 -19.88 18.31 -4.93
N THR A 152 -20.35 19.56 -4.79
CA THR A 152 -19.98 20.66 -5.69
C THR A 152 -18.90 21.49 -5.01
N GLN A 153 -18.41 22.55 -5.65
CA GLN A 153 -17.39 23.42 -5.04
C GLN A 153 -17.86 24.06 -3.72
N SER A 154 -19.16 24.30 -3.55
CA SER A 154 -19.71 25.05 -2.41
C SER A 154 -20.79 24.31 -1.63
N ALA A 155 -21.27 23.17 -2.11
CA ALA A 155 -22.37 22.43 -1.50
C ALA A 155 -22.07 20.94 -1.38
N SER A 156 -22.64 20.33 -0.34
CA SER A 156 -22.66 18.88 -0.15
C SER A 156 -24.08 18.35 -0.24
N ILE A 157 -24.30 17.41 -1.14
CA ILE A 157 -25.60 16.77 -1.36
C ILE A 157 -25.52 15.37 -0.77
N ARG A 158 -26.24 15.12 0.33
CA ARG A 158 -26.29 13.79 0.96
C ARG A 158 -27.08 12.84 0.08
N VAL A 159 -26.51 11.68 -0.23
CA VAL A 159 -27.17 10.60 -0.97
C VAL A 159 -27.44 9.39 -0.06
N PRO A 160 -28.39 8.50 -0.42
CA PRO A 160 -28.55 7.23 0.28
C PRO A 160 -27.25 6.42 0.27
N VAL A 161 -26.88 5.86 1.43
CA VAL A 161 -25.66 5.08 1.57
C VAL A 161 -25.77 3.80 0.73
N PRO A 162 -24.91 3.60 -0.28
CA PRO A 162 -24.93 2.38 -1.09
C PRO A 162 -24.68 1.14 -0.23
N PRO A 163 -25.24 -0.03 -0.58
CA PRO A 163 -24.99 -1.28 0.15
C PRO A 163 -23.50 -1.63 0.34
N THR A 164 -22.64 -1.25 -0.61
CA THR A 164 -21.19 -1.50 -0.53
C THR A 164 -20.49 -0.65 0.54
N MET A 165 -21.05 0.54 0.83
CA MET A 165 -20.53 1.46 1.84
C MET A 165 -21.26 1.36 3.17
N LYS A 166 -22.07 0.31 3.37
CA LYS A 166 -22.64 0.00 4.69
C LYS A 166 -21.62 -0.69 5.57
N ASN A 167 -21.43 -0.16 6.77
CA ASN A 167 -20.40 -0.61 7.70
C ASN A 167 -20.93 -1.16 9.02
N HIS A 168 -22.19 -1.59 9.04
CA HIS A 168 -22.72 -2.31 10.20
C HIS A 168 -21.88 -3.56 10.51
N GLY A 169 -21.45 -3.70 11.76
CA GLY A 169 -20.55 -4.78 12.21
C GLY A 169 -19.07 -4.53 11.95
N ASN A 170 -18.70 -3.43 11.29
CA ASN A 170 -17.29 -3.01 11.15
C ASN A 170 -16.90 -2.04 12.26
N TYR A 171 -15.58 -1.91 12.44
CA TYR A 171 -14.97 -1.09 13.49
C TYR A 171 -14.02 -0.08 12.89
N LEU A 172 -13.87 1.05 13.57
CA LEU A 172 -12.79 1.99 13.32
C LEU A 172 -11.53 1.46 14.00
N ALA A 173 -10.37 1.64 13.38
CA ALA A 173 -9.10 1.21 13.95
C ALA A 173 -7.94 2.08 13.42
N SER A 174 -6.78 1.97 14.07
CA SER A 174 -5.51 2.36 13.46
C SER A 174 -4.84 1.12 12.87
N ILE A 175 -4.46 1.18 11.59
CA ILE A 175 -3.73 0.06 10.98
C ILE A 175 -2.37 -0.17 11.64
N CYS A 176 -1.73 0.89 12.16
CA CYS A 176 -0.46 0.79 12.86
C CYS A 176 -0.62 0.07 14.20
N GLU A 177 -1.72 0.35 14.92
CA GLU A 177 -2.06 -0.36 16.18
C GLU A 177 -2.36 -1.84 15.92
N ILE A 178 -3.13 -2.15 14.85
CA ILE A 178 -3.39 -3.53 14.42
C ILE A 178 -2.08 -4.27 14.16
N VAL A 179 -1.15 -3.69 13.40
CA VAL A 179 0.10 -4.33 13.02
C VAL A 179 1.01 -4.54 14.24
N ARG A 180 1.11 -3.56 15.15
CA ARG A 180 1.88 -3.73 16.40
C ARG A 180 1.29 -4.81 17.30
N TRP A 181 -0.03 -4.86 17.42
CA TRP A 181 -0.72 -5.89 18.20
C TRP A 181 -0.53 -7.29 17.60
N LEU A 182 -0.66 -7.42 16.27
CA LEU A 182 -0.35 -8.68 15.58
C LEU A 182 1.12 -9.07 15.73
N GLY A 183 2.04 -8.10 15.76
CA GLY A 183 3.46 -8.33 16.05
C GLY A 183 3.67 -8.93 17.43
N ALA A 184 3.11 -8.31 18.47
CA ALA A 184 3.18 -8.84 19.82
C ALA A 184 2.57 -10.24 19.92
N LYS A 185 1.43 -10.49 19.25
CA LYS A 185 0.86 -11.85 19.15
C LYS A 185 1.76 -12.84 18.44
N ALA A 186 2.43 -12.45 17.36
CA ALA A 186 3.37 -13.32 16.67
C ALA A 186 4.57 -13.69 17.57
N GLU A 187 5.13 -12.73 18.31
CA GLU A 187 6.19 -12.99 19.29
C GLU A 187 5.73 -13.92 20.43
N GLU A 188 4.50 -13.77 20.92
CA GLU A 188 3.89 -14.69 21.91
C GLU A 188 3.86 -16.15 21.41
N TYR A 189 3.74 -16.37 20.10
CA TYR A 189 3.78 -17.69 19.46
C TYR A 189 5.18 -18.13 19.00
N GLY A 190 6.23 -17.40 19.38
CA GLY A 190 7.62 -17.74 19.05
C GLY A 190 8.04 -17.42 17.62
N VAL A 191 7.31 -16.56 16.91
CA VAL A 191 7.73 -16.07 15.59
C VAL A 191 8.89 -15.10 15.74
N ASN A 192 9.94 -15.28 14.95
CA ASN A 192 11.07 -14.36 14.89
C ASN A 192 10.72 -13.14 14.01
N ILE A 193 10.63 -11.95 14.61
CA ILE A 193 10.32 -10.70 13.88
C ILE A 193 11.57 -9.85 13.73
N PHE A 194 11.86 -9.45 12.49
CA PHE A 194 13.04 -8.67 12.09
C PHE A 194 12.62 -7.33 11.47
N PRO A 195 12.22 -6.32 12.27
CA PRO A 195 12.03 -4.96 11.77
C PRO A 195 13.38 -4.31 11.43
N GLY A 196 13.39 -3.43 10.44
CA GLY A 196 14.60 -2.79 9.91
C GLY A 196 15.41 -3.65 8.93
N PHE A 197 14.88 -4.81 8.52
CA PHE A 197 15.53 -5.74 7.59
C PHE A 197 14.74 -5.84 6.28
N PRO A 198 14.88 -4.86 5.36
CA PRO A 198 14.32 -4.99 4.02
C PRO A 198 14.93 -6.18 3.28
N VAL A 199 14.10 -6.87 2.50
CA VAL A 199 14.53 -7.90 1.56
C VAL A 199 14.82 -7.24 0.22
N ASP A 200 16.02 -7.46 -0.32
CA ASP A 200 16.43 -6.94 -1.63
C ASP A 200 16.16 -7.94 -2.75
N SER A 201 16.31 -9.25 -2.51
CA SER A 201 16.12 -10.26 -3.55
C SER A 201 15.66 -11.63 -3.02
N LEU A 202 15.08 -12.41 -3.93
CA LEU A 202 14.78 -13.83 -3.76
C LEU A 202 15.97 -14.65 -4.24
N LEU A 203 16.37 -15.63 -3.44
CA LEU A 203 17.38 -16.62 -3.81
C LEU A 203 16.70 -17.79 -4.49
N THR A 204 17.22 -18.18 -5.65
CA THR A 204 16.59 -19.20 -6.52
C THR A 204 17.59 -20.27 -6.92
N ASP A 205 17.11 -21.51 -6.93
CA ASP A 205 17.86 -22.69 -7.36
C ASP A 205 16.98 -23.56 -8.25
N GLU A 206 17.45 -23.89 -9.45
CA GLU A 206 16.74 -24.71 -10.46
C GLU A 206 15.24 -24.36 -10.67
N GLY A 207 14.88 -23.06 -10.61
CA GLY A 207 13.49 -22.63 -10.82
C GLY A 207 12.64 -22.55 -9.54
N ARG A 208 13.20 -22.90 -8.38
CA ARG A 208 12.59 -22.85 -7.07
C ARG A 208 13.10 -21.66 -6.26
N VAL A 209 12.24 -21.07 -5.42
CA VAL A 209 12.69 -20.11 -4.40
C VAL A 209 13.16 -20.87 -3.16
N VAL A 210 14.38 -20.57 -2.72
CA VAL A 210 15.07 -21.28 -1.63
C VAL A 210 15.45 -20.36 -0.46
N GLY A 211 15.09 -19.08 -0.54
CA GLY A 211 15.40 -18.11 0.49
C GLY A 211 15.28 -16.67 0.02
N VAL A 212 15.78 -15.77 0.86
CA VAL A 212 15.82 -14.32 0.60
C VAL A 212 17.17 -13.74 1.00
N ARG A 213 17.54 -12.62 0.38
CA ARG A 213 18.73 -11.83 0.73
C ARG A 213 18.30 -10.43 1.18
N THR A 214 18.79 -9.99 2.34
CA THR A 214 18.49 -8.65 2.87
C THR A 214 19.25 -7.56 2.13
N THR A 215 18.77 -6.33 2.19
CA THR A 215 19.55 -5.18 1.72
C THR A 215 20.77 -4.98 2.64
N PRO A 216 21.98 -4.76 2.11
CA PRO A 216 23.13 -4.35 2.91
C PRO A 216 22.88 -2.99 3.58
N ALA A 217 23.28 -2.84 4.84
CA ALA A 217 23.10 -1.61 5.60
C ALA A 217 24.38 -0.75 5.57
N GLY A 218 24.21 0.56 5.71
CA GLY A 218 25.35 1.48 5.83
C GLY A 218 26.10 1.78 4.52
N LEU A 219 25.50 1.50 3.35
CA LEU A 219 26.06 1.89 2.06
C LEU A 219 26.04 3.41 1.87
N GLY A 220 27.07 3.94 1.21
CA GLY A 220 27.14 5.31 0.67
C GLY A 220 26.55 5.40 -0.73
N ARG A 221 26.48 6.61 -1.29
CA ARG A 221 25.77 6.91 -2.54
C ARG A 221 26.36 6.20 -3.76
N ASP A 222 27.64 5.84 -3.71
CA ASP A 222 28.33 5.06 -4.73
C ASP A 222 28.10 3.55 -4.61
N GLY A 223 27.25 3.12 -3.68
CA GLY A 223 26.95 1.70 -3.43
C GLY A 223 27.99 0.98 -2.58
N LYS A 224 29.03 1.68 -2.10
CA LYS A 224 30.08 1.07 -1.28
C LYS A 224 29.81 1.22 0.21
N PRO A 225 30.38 0.36 1.07
CA PRO A 225 30.32 0.54 2.51
C PRO A 225 30.77 1.95 2.94
N GLY A 226 29.88 2.69 3.62
CA GLY A 226 30.12 4.07 4.05
C GLY A 226 31.00 4.20 5.31
N GLY A 227 31.34 3.09 5.96
CA GLY A 227 32.18 3.06 7.15
C GLY A 227 32.21 1.69 7.83
N PRO A 228 32.86 1.57 9.01
CA PRO A 228 32.97 0.31 9.75
C PRO A 228 31.64 -0.29 10.22
N GLU A 229 30.61 0.54 10.38
CA GLU A 229 29.25 0.14 10.79
C GLU A 229 28.41 -0.42 9.63
N ALA A 230 28.95 -0.46 8.40
CA ALA A 230 28.25 -1.03 7.27
C ALA A 230 28.12 -2.56 7.44
N MET A 231 26.90 -3.07 7.27
CA MET A 231 26.62 -4.49 7.38
C MET A 231 26.43 -5.08 5.99
N PRO A 232 27.05 -6.24 5.69
CA PRO A 232 26.80 -6.93 4.43
C PRO A 232 25.34 -7.39 4.34
N ALA A 233 24.93 -7.75 3.13
CA ALA A 233 23.67 -8.47 2.94
C ALA A 233 23.72 -9.79 3.72
N MET A 234 22.57 -10.22 4.23
CA MET A 234 22.43 -11.50 4.92
C MET A 234 21.45 -12.37 4.15
N ASP A 235 21.83 -13.64 3.99
CA ASP A 235 20.97 -14.64 3.40
C ASP A 235 20.15 -15.34 4.48
N LEU A 236 18.89 -15.60 4.18
CA LEU A 236 18.04 -16.49 4.94
C LEU A 236 17.58 -17.60 4.02
N SER A 237 17.96 -18.83 4.34
CA SER A 237 17.42 -20.00 3.65
C SER A 237 16.01 -20.28 4.15
N ALA A 238 15.12 -20.72 3.25
CA ALA A 238 13.73 -21.02 3.60
C ALA A 238 13.20 -22.19 2.75
N LYS A 239 12.42 -23.08 3.39
CA LYS A 239 11.64 -24.08 2.63
C LYS A 239 10.49 -23.43 1.88
N VAL A 240 9.85 -22.42 2.49
CA VAL A 240 8.83 -21.59 1.84
C VAL A 240 9.05 -20.11 2.15
N THR A 241 9.01 -19.28 1.12
CA THR A 241 8.95 -17.82 1.24
C THR A 241 7.52 -17.33 0.95
N VAL A 242 7.01 -16.41 1.76
CA VAL A 242 5.69 -15.79 1.58
C VAL A 242 5.85 -14.30 1.33
N LEU A 243 5.52 -13.83 0.13
CA LEU A 243 5.60 -12.41 -0.20
C LEU A 243 4.34 -11.69 0.27
N ALA A 244 4.52 -10.81 1.26
CA ALA A 244 3.49 -9.98 1.89
C ALA A 244 3.87 -8.48 1.88
N GLU A 245 4.66 -8.06 0.88
CA GLU A 245 5.17 -6.69 0.68
C GLU A 245 4.04 -5.63 0.61
N GLY A 246 2.85 -6.06 0.17
CA GLY A 246 1.69 -5.24 -0.06
C GLY A 246 1.63 -4.66 -1.47
N THR A 247 0.96 -3.52 -1.61
CA THR A 247 0.78 -2.84 -2.90
C THR A 247 2.11 -2.58 -3.60
N ARG A 248 2.19 -2.95 -4.89
CA ARG A 248 3.38 -2.74 -5.75
C ARG A 248 4.69 -3.30 -5.18
N GLY A 249 4.65 -4.45 -4.51
CA GLY A 249 5.85 -5.18 -4.08
C GLY A 249 6.77 -5.53 -5.26
N PRO A 250 8.04 -5.10 -5.27
CA PRO A 250 8.96 -5.41 -6.38
C PRO A 250 9.29 -6.90 -6.50
N LEU A 251 9.44 -7.63 -5.38
CA LEU A 251 9.73 -9.06 -5.41
C LEU A 251 8.54 -9.83 -5.99
N SER A 252 7.33 -9.47 -5.59
CA SER A 252 6.08 -10.07 -6.10
C SER A 252 5.94 -9.87 -7.61
N GLN A 253 6.22 -8.67 -8.10
CA GLN A 253 6.19 -8.36 -9.54
C GLN A 253 7.26 -9.14 -10.31
N ALA A 254 8.48 -9.21 -9.78
CA ALA A 254 9.58 -9.95 -10.41
C ALA A 254 9.27 -11.44 -10.48
N TRP A 255 8.79 -12.02 -9.39
CA TRP A 255 8.41 -13.44 -9.33
C TRP A 255 7.26 -13.78 -10.30
N LEU A 256 6.19 -12.98 -10.33
CA LEU A 256 5.08 -13.18 -11.27
C LEU A 256 5.57 -13.16 -12.74
N LYS A 257 6.44 -12.20 -13.09
CA LYS A 257 7.04 -12.09 -14.42
C LYS A 257 7.92 -13.29 -14.75
N TRP A 258 8.78 -13.70 -13.82
CA TRP A 258 9.69 -14.84 -14.00
C TRP A 258 8.95 -16.16 -14.22
N GLN A 259 7.84 -16.35 -13.49
CA GLN A 259 7.00 -17.54 -13.59
C GLN A 259 5.98 -17.47 -14.75
N GLY A 260 5.90 -16.36 -15.50
CA GLY A 260 4.93 -16.16 -16.56
C GLY A 260 3.46 -16.16 -16.08
N ILE A 261 3.24 -15.82 -14.80
CA ILE A 261 1.90 -15.79 -14.20
C ILE A 261 1.23 -14.48 -14.60
N THR A 262 0.04 -14.59 -15.19
CA THR A 262 -0.73 -13.45 -15.70
C THR A 262 -2.11 -13.39 -15.06
N SER A 263 -2.82 -12.29 -15.31
CA SER A 263 -4.21 -12.08 -14.91
C SER A 263 -5.04 -11.69 -16.12
N GLU A 264 -6.37 -11.75 -16.01
CA GLU A 264 -7.28 -11.44 -17.10
C GLU A 264 -7.30 -9.96 -17.51
N ASN A 265 -6.99 -9.08 -16.56
CA ASN A 265 -6.73 -7.66 -16.70
C ASN A 265 -5.44 -7.33 -15.92
N PRO A 266 -4.67 -6.30 -16.31
CA PRO A 266 -3.57 -5.83 -15.47
C PRO A 266 -4.08 -5.32 -14.13
N GLN A 267 -3.21 -5.28 -13.12
CA GLN A 267 -3.51 -4.53 -11.90
C GLN A 267 -3.45 -3.03 -12.20
N ILE A 268 -4.49 -2.32 -11.82
CA ILE A 268 -4.52 -0.86 -11.77
C ILE A 268 -4.50 -0.41 -10.31
N PHE A 269 -4.13 0.84 -10.05
CA PHE A 269 -3.91 1.35 -8.71
C PHE A 269 -4.58 2.71 -8.52
N ALA A 270 -4.85 3.04 -7.26
CA ALA A 270 -5.07 4.42 -6.82
C ALA A 270 -3.95 4.87 -5.89
N LEU A 271 -3.78 6.18 -5.78
CA LEU A 271 -3.01 6.84 -4.75
C LEU A 271 -3.94 7.39 -3.68
N GLY A 272 -3.73 6.95 -2.44
CA GLY A 272 -4.35 7.53 -1.26
C GLY A 272 -3.40 8.49 -0.56
N VAL A 273 -3.84 9.70 -0.26
CA VAL A 273 -3.21 10.63 0.67
C VAL A 273 -4.08 10.74 1.93
N LYS A 274 -3.47 10.71 3.10
CA LYS A 274 -4.15 10.69 4.40
C LYS A 274 -3.50 11.67 5.36
N GLU A 275 -4.33 12.35 6.14
CA GLU A 275 -3.95 13.17 7.28
C GLU A 275 -4.66 12.68 8.55
N LEU A 276 -3.99 12.76 9.70
CA LEU A 276 -4.63 12.69 11.01
C LEU A 276 -4.77 14.10 11.57
N TRP A 277 -5.96 14.40 12.07
CA TRP A 277 -6.32 15.71 12.58
C TRP A 277 -6.80 15.63 14.01
N LYS A 278 -6.16 16.40 14.88
CA LYS A 278 -6.76 16.76 16.16
C LYS A 278 -7.79 17.86 15.92
N VAL A 279 -9.04 17.64 16.31
CA VAL A 279 -10.17 18.54 16.01
C VAL A 279 -10.83 19.03 17.28
N THR A 280 -11.33 20.27 17.25
CA THR A 280 -12.13 20.83 18.36
C THR A 280 -13.62 20.50 18.22
N THR A 281 -14.07 20.15 17.03
CA THR A 281 -15.44 19.76 16.74
C THR A 281 -15.47 18.26 16.44
N PRO A 282 -16.05 17.43 17.32
CA PRO A 282 -16.12 15.98 17.12
C PRO A 282 -16.89 15.59 15.85
N LEU A 283 -16.45 14.50 15.24
CA LEU A 283 -17.15 13.85 14.14
C LEU A 283 -17.90 12.62 14.67
N ASP A 284 -19.20 12.51 14.39
CA ASP A 284 -20.06 11.45 14.94
C ASP A 284 -20.33 10.30 13.96
N ARG A 285 -19.69 10.32 12.78
CA ARG A 285 -19.99 9.39 11.69
C ARG A 285 -18.84 9.24 10.72
N VAL A 286 -18.81 8.09 10.06
CA VAL A 286 -18.02 7.84 8.86
C VAL A 286 -18.58 8.66 7.70
N VAL A 287 -17.75 9.47 7.04
CA VAL A 287 -18.13 10.27 5.87
C VAL A 287 -17.34 9.82 4.65
N HIS A 288 -18.03 9.58 3.55
CA HIS A 288 -17.43 9.42 2.23
C HIS A 288 -17.95 10.49 1.29
N THR A 289 -17.09 10.95 0.36
CA THR A 289 -17.52 11.89 -0.67
C THR A 289 -17.05 11.50 -2.06
N MET A 290 -17.80 11.94 -3.06
CA MET A 290 -17.47 11.85 -4.48
C MET A 290 -17.80 13.18 -5.18
N GLY A 291 -17.32 13.35 -6.41
CA GLY A 291 -17.47 14.61 -7.14
C GLY A 291 -16.34 15.58 -6.80
N TRP A 292 -16.66 16.86 -6.62
CA TRP A 292 -15.65 17.89 -6.37
C TRP A 292 -14.72 17.53 -5.19
N PRO A 293 -13.40 17.79 -5.26
CA PRO A 293 -12.67 18.51 -6.32
C PRO A 293 -12.29 17.68 -7.54
N LEU A 294 -12.67 16.40 -7.60
CA LEU A 294 -12.34 15.55 -8.74
C LEU A 294 -13.23 15.86 -9.95
N SER A 295 -12.64 15.74 -11.14
CA SER A 295 -13.38 15.85 -12.40
C SER A 295 -14.26 14.61 -12.63
N ASN A 296 -15.25 14.71 -13.52
CA ASN A 296 -16.06 13.55 -13.92
C ASN A 296 -15.24 12.43 -14.59
N LYS A 297 -14.03 12.71 -15.09
CA LYS A 297 -13.15 11.72 -15.73
C LYS A 297 -12.12 11.11 -14.77
N THR A 298 -12.01 11.65 -13.56
CA THR A 298 -11.04 11.22 -12.55
C THR A 298 -11.76 10.32 -11.56
N PHE A 299 -11.41 9.03 -11.51
CA PHE A 299 -11.95 8.14 -10.49
C PHE A 299 -11.35 8.46 -9.12
N GLY A 300 -12.20 8.53 -8.10
CA GLY A 300 -11.75 8.72 -6.74
C GLY A 300 -12.84 9.24 -5.81
N GLY A 301 -12.43 9.53 -4.60
CA GLY A 301 -13.30 10.06 -3.55
C GLY A 301 -12.54 10.30 -2.27
N SER A 302 -13.22 10.92 -1.31
CA SER A 302 -12.62 11.19 0.00
C SER A 302 -13.26 10.37 1.10
N PHE A 303 -12.55 10.30 2.21
CA PHE A 303 -13.06 9.77 3.46
C PHE A 303 -12.71 10.66 4.63
N MET A 304 -13.58 10.70 5.64
CA MET A 304 -13.34 11.36 6.93
C MET A 304 -13.96 10.52 8.05
N TYR A 305 -13.13 9.99 8.95
CA TYR A 305 -13.53 8.99 9.95
C TYR A 305 -13.17 9.44 11.37
N PRO A 306 -14.08 9.26 12.35
CA PRO A 306 -13.79 9.59 13.74
C PRO A 306 -13.04 8.45 14.43
N LEU A 307 -11.75 8.65 14.74
CA LEU A 307 -10.94 7.66 15.43
C LEU A 307 -11.08 7.75 16.96
N GLU A 308 -11.23 8.99 17.47
CA GLU A 308 -11.54 9.34 18.87
C GLU A 308 -12.46 10.58 18.88
N ASP A 309 -12.82 11.05 20.07
CA ASP A 309 -13.66 12.26 20.23
C ASP A 309 -13.03 13.50 19.60
N ASP A 310 -11.70 13.65 19.69
CA ASP A 310 -10.93 14.77 19.15
C ASP A 310 -9.96 14.36 18.03
N LEU A 311 -10.07 13.15 17.48
CA LEU A 311 -9.16 12.64 16.45
C LEU A 311 -9.90 12.15 15.20
N VAL A 312 -9.56 12.72 14.04
CA VAL A 312 -10.17 12.41 12.75
C VAL A 312 -9.11 11.96 11.75
N ALA A 313 -9.39 10.85 11.05
CA ALA A 313 -8.65 10.49 9.85
C ALA A 313 -9.33 11.07 8.61
N LEU A 314 -8.62 11.88 7.83
CA LEU A 314 -9.09 12.46 6.58
C LEU A 314 -8.23 11.94 5.43
N GLY A 315 -8.81 11.65 4.28
CA GLY A 315 -8.01 11.32 3.11
C GLY A 315 -8.73 11.46 1.78
N LEU A 316 -7.94 11.46 0.72
CA LEU A 316 -8.39 11.48 -0.67
C LEU A 316 -7.72 10.32 -1.41
N VAL A 317 -8.51 9.56 -2.15
CA VAL A 317 -8.07 8.43 -2.97
C VAL A 317 -8.39 8.73 -4.42
N VAL A 318 -7.39 8.62 -5.31
CA VAL A 318 -7.52 8.92 -6.74
C VAL A 318 -6.89 7.80 -7.56
N GLY A 319 -7.63 7.26 -8.53
CA GLY A 319 -7.12 6.28 -9.49
C GLY A 319 -5.97 6.84 -10.31
N LEU A 320 -4.88 6.08 -10.48
CA LEU A 320 -3.71 6.49 -11.24
C LEU A 320 -3.95 6.53 -12.76
N ASP A 321 -5.15 6.14 -13.21
CA ASP A 321 -5.66 6.28 -14.57
C ASP A 321 -6.24 7.69 -14.86
N TYR A 322 -5.89 8.70 -14.05
CA TYR A 322 -6.36 10.07 -14.26
C TYR A 322 -5.81 10.67 -15.58
N PRO A 323 -6.63 11.42 -16.34
CA PRO A 323 -6.26 11.85 -17.69
C PRO A 323 -5.36 13.10 -17.73
N ASP A 324 -5.17 13.82 -16.62
CA ASP A 324 -4.47 15.09 -16.57
C ASP A 324 -3.08 14.90 -15.95
N ALA A 325 -2.03 15.13 -16.74
CA ALA A 325 -0.63 15.01 -16.31
C ALA A 325 -0.23 16.05 -15.25
N ARG A 326 -0.98 17.14 -15.11
CA ARG A 326 -0.77 18.19 -14.09
C ARG A 326 -1.59 17.96 -12.82
N PHE A 327 -2.26 16.81 -12.70
CA PHE A 327 -3.11 16.53 -11.57
C PHE A 327 -2.29 16.19 -10.32
N ASP A 328 -2.44 17.01 -9.29
CA ASP A 328 -1.76 16.80 -8.01
C ASP A 328 -2.74 16.33 -6.93
N VAL A 329 -2.58 15.07 -6.49
CA VAL A 329 -3.44 14.45 -5.48
C VAL A 329 -3.30 15.14 -4.11
N HIS A 330 -2.08 15.53 -3.72
CA HIS A 330 -1.86 16.20 -2.44
C HIS A 330 -2.49 17.59 -2.44
N GLU A 331 -2.21 18.40 -3.47
CA GLU A 331 -2.81 19.73 -3.60
C GLU A 331 -4.35 19.65 -3.65
N THR A 332 -4.87 18.64 -4.35
CA THR A 332 -6.32 18.40 -4.41
C THR A 332 -6.92 18.11 -3.03
N LEU A 333 -6.23 17.34 -2.17
CA LEU A 333 -6.63 17.17 -0.76
C LEU A 333 -6.63 18.52 -0.03
N GLN A 334 -5.60 19.35 -0.22
CA GLN A 334 -5.52 20.67 0.41
C GLN A 334 -6.70 21.57 0.01
N LYS A 335 -7.01 21.64 -1.29
CA LYS A 335 -8.20 22.36 -1.79
C LYS A 335 -9.49 21.79 -1.21
N MET A 336 -9.60 20.46 -1.11
CA MET A 336 -10.77 19.79 -0.57
C MET A 336 -11.09 20.21 0.87
N LYS A 337 -10.06 20.41 1.71
CA LYS A 337 -10.23 20.85 3.11
C LYS A 337 -10.93 22.20 3.25
N LEU A 338 -10.85 23.05 2.23
CA LEU A 338 -11.53 24.35 2.21
C LEU A 338 -13.05 24.25 2.01
N HIS A 339 -13.55 23.10 1.53
CA HIS A 339 -14.99 22.93 1.32
C HIS A 339 -15.75 22.94 2.67
N PRO A 340 -16.92 23.60 2.76
CA PRO A 340 -17.63 23.81 4.04
C PRO A 340 -17.91 22.55 4.86
N LEU A 341 -18.08 21.40 4.19
CA LEU A 341 -18.28 20.10 4.83
C LEU A 341 -17.09 19.67 5.72
N PHE A 342 -15.85 19.93 5.27
CA PHE A 342 -14.63 19.54 5.98
C PHE A 342 -14.14 20.68 6.88
N HIS A 343 -14.10 21.90 6.35
CA HIS A 343 -13.63 23.08 7.07
C HIS A 343 -14.25 23.21 8.47
N ARG A 344 -15.56 22.95 8.61
CA ARG A 344 -16.26 23.03 9.91
C ARG A 344 -15.69 22.13 11.02
N TYR A 345 -15.01 21.04 10.65
CA TYR A 345 -14.38 20.11 11.60
C TYR A 345 -12.91 20.42 11.82
N LEU A 346 -12.22 20.87 10.76
CA LEU A 346 -10.78 21.09 10.75
C LEU A 346 -10.39 22.49 11.25
N ALA A 347 -11.29 23.47 11.16
CA ALA A 347 -11.03 24.84 11.61
C ALA A 347 -10.69 24.88 13.11
N GLY A 348 -9.53 25.45 13.43
CA GLY A 348 -8.99 25.48 14.81
C GLY A 348 -8.38 24.15 15.27
N GLY A 349 -8.31 23.14 14.41
CA GLY A 349 -7.63 21.88 14.66
C GLY A 349 -6.14 21.92 14.29
N GLU A 350 -5.47 20.79 14.48
CA GLU A 350 -4.05 20.59 14.16
C GLU A 350 -3.85 19.32 13.35
N MET A 351 -3.10 19.40 12.25
CA MET A 351 -2.64 18.23 11.51
C MET A 351 -1.49 17.54 12.25
N MET A 352 -1.75 16.33 12.73
CA MET A 352 -0.82 15.54 13.53
C MET A 352 0.15 14.75 12.64
N GLU A 353 -0.39 14.06 11.64
CA GLU A 353 0.36 13.14 10.78
C GLU A 353 -0.11 13.25 9.33
N TRP A 354 0.78 12.94 8.40
CA TRP A 354 0.48 12.82 6.98
C TRP A 354 1.12 11.57 6.38
N GLY A 355 0.49 10.96 5.39
CA GLY A 355 1.15 9.94 4.59
C GLY A 355 0.43 9.66 3.27
N ALA A 356 1.10 8.87 2.42
CA ALA A 356 0.54 8.43 1.16
C ALA A 356 0.87 6.96 0.88
N LYS A 357 -0.03 6.26 0.19
CA LYS A 357 0.15 4.85 -0.19
C LYS A 357 -0.70 4.51 -1.41
N THR A 358 -0.19 3.63 -2.27
CA THR A 358 -0.98 3.09 -3.38
C THR A 358 -1.97 2.02 -2.89
N ILE A 359 -3.00 1.73 -3.67
CA ILE A 359 -4.03 0.73 -3.37
C ILE A 359 -4.33 -0.03 -4.66
N PRO A 360 -4.28 -1.37 -4.68
CA PRO A 360 -4.76 -2.16 -5.83
C PRO A 360 -6.25 -1.91 -6.10
N GLU A 361 -6.62 -1.65 -7.35
CA GLU A 361 -7.98 -1.30 -7.76
C GLU A 361 -8.56 -2.18 -8.89
N GLY A 362 -7.77 -3.07 -9.47
CA GLY A 362 -8.18 -3.93 -10.58
C GLY A 362 -9.18 -5.02 -10.17
N GLY A 363 -9.17 -5.40 -8.88
CA GLY A 363 -10.13 -6.34 -8.30
C GLY A 363 -10.06 -7.73 -8.93
N TYR A 364 -11.22 -8.41 -9.03
CA TYR A 364 -11.32 -9.83 -9.41
C TYR A 364 -10.53 -10.22 -10.67
N TYR A 365 -10.60 -9.43 -11.74
CA TYR A 365 -9.95 -9.76 -13.02
C TYR A 365 -8.45 -9.52 -13.01
N SER A 366 -7.93 -8.82 -12.01
CA SER A 366 -6.51 -8.51 -11.87
C SER A 366 -5.82 -9.37 -10.82
N VAL A 367 -6.55 -10.29 -10.19
CA VAL A 367 -5.93 -11.32 -9.34
C VAL A 367 -5.12 -12.26 -10.24
N PRO A 368 -3.83 -12.54 -9.94
CA PRO A 368 -2.99 -13.44 -10.73
C PRO A 368 -3.64 -14.82 -10.89
N SER A 369 -3.45 -15.53 -12.00
CA SER A 369 -4.05 -16.86 -12.21
C SER A 369 -3.55 -17.92 -11.22
N ARG A 370 -2.33 -17.73 -10.70
CA ARG A 370 -1.68 -18.58 -9.69
C ARG A 370 -1.03 -17.71 -8.61
N ARG A 371 -1.11 -18.11 -7.34
CA ARG A 371 -0.56 -17.35 -6.19
C ARG A 371 0.45 -18.14 -5.36
N HIS A 372 0.92 -19.25 -5.92
CA HIS A 372 1.94 -20.12 -5.36
C HIS A 372 2.91 -20.56 -6.47
N GLY A 373 4.04 -21.13 -6.07
CA GLY A 373 5.04 -21.76 -6.93
C GLY A 373 6.00 -22.59 -6.07
N ASP A 374 7.05 -23.13 -6.66
CA ASP A 374 8.05 -23.90 -5.93
C ASP A 374 8.72 -23.08 -4.82
N GLY A 375 8.39 -23.43 -3.56
CA GLY A 375 8.90 -22.75 -2.38
C GLY A 375 8.37 -21.32 -2.17
N LEU A 376 7.28 -20.91 -2.84
CA LEU A 376 6.77 -19.53 -2.69
C LEU A 376 5.23 -19.41 -2.70
N CYS A 377 4.71 -18.49 -1.90
CA CYS A 377 3.32 -17.99 -1.97
C CYS A 377 3.27 -16.45 -1.99
N ILE A 378 2.26 -15.85 -2.61
CA ILE A 378 1.98 -14.40 -2.53
C ILE A 378 0.63 -14.14 -1.83
N VAL A 379 0.57 -13.13 -0.95
CA VAL A 379 -0.61 -12.85 -0.10
C VAL A 379 -0.98 -11.36 -0.08
N GLY A 380 -2.18 -11.05 0.38
CA GLY A 380 -2.67 -9.69 0.58
C GLY A 380 -2.64 -8.79 -0.66
N ASP A 381 -2.24 -7.54 -0.46
CA ASP A 381 -2.21 -6.54 -1.53
C ASP A 381 -1.15 -6.85 -2.60
N SER A 382 -0.14 -7.70 -2.30
CA SER A 382 0.80 -8.21 -3.31
C SER A 382 0.08 -9.05 -4.38
N ALA A 383 -0.98 -9.77 -3.98
CA ALA A 383 -1.85 -10.53 -4.87
C ALA A 383 -3.06 -9.71 -5.36
N GLY A 384 -3.25 -8.49 -4.85
CA GLY A 384 -4.34 -7.58 -5.23
C GLY A 384 -5.67 -7.82 -4.52
N TYR A 385 -5.67 -8.37 -3.30
CA TYR A 385 -6.90 -8.66 -2.55
C TYR A 385 -7.55 -7.42 -1.90
N VAL A 386 -8.06 -6.53 -2.75
CA VAL A 386 -8.80 -5.32 -2.33
C VAL A 386 -10.14 -5.24 -3.04
N GLU A 387 -11.20 -5.05 -2.26
CA GLU A 387 -12.52 -4.76 -2.80
C GLU A 387 -12.78 -3.25 -2.73
N VAL A 388 -12.69 -2.61 -3.89
CA VAL A 388 -12.67 -1.15 -4.06
C VAL A 388 -14.00 -0.50 -3.66
N SER A 389 -15.14 -1.09 -4.00
CA SER A 389 -16.44 -0.42 -3.81
C SER A 389 -16.88 -0.32 -2.35
N SER A 390 -16.36 -1.20 -1.49
CA SER A 390 -16.54 -1.16 -0.04
C SER A 390 -15.34 -0.59 0.71
N LEU A 391 -14.25 -0.28 -0.02
CA LEU A 391 -12.99 0.27 0.49
C LEU A 391 -12.33 -0.63 1.54
N LYS A 392 -12.27 -1.94 1.27
CA LYS A 392 -11.76 -2.95 2.22
C LYS A 392 -10.68 -3.85 1.61
N GLY A 393 -9.58 -3.99 2.34
CA GLY A 393 -8.48 -4.90 2.02
C GLY A 393 -7.94 -5.67 3.23
N ILE A 394 -7.89 -5.05 4.41
CA ILE A 394 -7.22 -5.59 5.62
C ILE A 394 -7.64 -7.03 5.96
N HIS A 395 -8.95 -7.29 6.08
CA HIS A 395 -9.44 -8.63 6.38
C HIS A 395 -9.15 -9.66 5.27
N TYR A 396 -9.18 -9.27 3.99
CA TYR A 396 -8.78 -10.19 2.91
C TYR A 396 -7.29 -10.48 2.96
N ALA A 397 -6.47 -9.48 3.30
CA ALA A 397 -5.04 -9.64 3.48
C ALA A 397 -4.74 -10.65 4.60
N MET A 398 -5.37 -10.49 5.76
CA MET A 398 -5.25 -11.44 6.87
C MET A 398 -5.75 -12.84 6.50
N HIS A 399 -6.95 -12.95 5.91
CA HIS A 399 -7.50 -14.23 5.44
C HIS A 399 -6.55 -14.94 4.48
N SER A 400 -5.96 -14.23 3.52
CA SER A 400 -5.00 -14.85 2.59
C SER A 400 -3.73 -15.36 3.28
N GLY A 401 -3.23 -14.64 4.30
CA GLY A 401 -2.12 -15.12 5.13
C GLY A 401 -2.45 -16.40 5.90
N ILE A 402 -3.64 -16.45 6.52
CA ILE A 402 -4.15 -17.62 7.25
C ILE A 402 -4.28 -18.83 6.31
N LEU A 403 -4.85 -18.63 5.12
CA LEU A 403 -5.03 -19.71 4.14
C LEU A 403 -3.68 -20.21 3.60
N ALA A 404 -2.72 -19.32 3.35
CA ALA A 404 -1.37 -19.70 2.95
C ALA A 404 -0.69 -20.52 4.05
N ALA A 405 -0.77 -20.07 5.31
CA ALA A 405 -0.20 -20.76 6.47
C ALA A 405 -0.72 -22.20 6.62
N ARG A 406 -2.04 -22.41 6.46
CA ARG A 406 -2.66 -23.74 6.49
C ARG A 406 -2.09 -24.65 5.41
N GLN A 407 -1.95 -24.16 4.18
CA GLN A 407 -1.38 -24.98 3.10
C GLN A 407 0.11 -25.26 3.32
N ILE A 408 0.87 -24.27 3.78
CA ILE A 408 2.29 -24.41 4.08
C ILE A 408 2.51 -25.46 5.16
N PHE A 409 1.68 -25.45 6.21
CA PHE A 409 1.73 -26.46 7.27
C PHE A 409 1.54 -27.88 6.71
N GLU A 410 0.54 -28.11 5.86
CA GLU A 410 0.32 -29.42 5.22
C GLU A 410 1.48 -29.83 4.31
N ALA A 411 1.99 -28.89 3.50
CA ALA A 411 3.15 -29.10 2.64
C ALA A 411 4.40 -29.51 3.43
N LEU A 412 4.68 -28.84 4.55
CA LEU A 412 5.80 -29.15 5.43
C LEU A 412 5.63 -30.52 6.11
N LYS A 413 4.41 -30.90 6.50
CA LYS A 413 4.13 -32.26 7.05
C LYS A 413 4.39 -33.37 6.05
N LEU A 414 4.11 -33.10 4.77
CA LEU A 414 4.39 -34.04 3.69
C LEU A 414 5.86 -34.02 3.26
N GLY A 415 6.65 -33.06 3.73
CA GLY A 415 8.03 -32.86 3.29
C GLY A 415 8.14 -32.40 1.83
N ASP A 416 7.06 -31.87 1.27
CA ASP A 416 6.97 -31.44 -0.13
C ASP A 416 6.44 -30.01 -0.17
N THR A 417 7.28 -29.09 -0.62
CA THR A 417 6.97 -27.66 -0.77
C THR A 417 7.12 -27.24 -2.24
N SER A 418 6.88 -28.18 -3.15
CA SER A 418 6.76 -27.92 -4.58
C SER A 418 5.54 -27.06 -4.90
N GLU A 419 5.48 -26.53 -6.13
CA GLU A 419 4.29 -25.86 -6.64
C GLU A 419 3.02 -26.71 -6.44
N ALA A 420 3.09 -28.00 -6.77
CA ALA A 420 1.95 -28.91 -6.69
C ALA A 420 1.46 -29.07 -5.24
N ALA A 421 2.38 -29.22 -4.28
CA ALA A 421 2.03 -29.33 -2.87
C ALA A 421 1.53 -28.02 -2.26
N LEU A 422 1.94 -26.86 -2.79
CA LEU A 422 1.44 -25.54 -2.35
C LEU A 422 0.15 -25.11 -3.07
N SER A 423 -0.33 -25.89 -4.05
CA SER A 423 -1.46 -25.50 -4.88
C SER A 423 -2.78 -25.30 -4.14
N GLY A 424 -2.98 -26.03 -3.04
CA GLY A 424 -4.16 -25.91 -2.19
C GLY A 424 -4.37 -24.51 -1.62
N TYR A 425 -3.34 -23.66 -1.54
CA TYR A 425 -3.50 -22.25 -1.17
C TYR A 425 -4.33 -21.48 -2.19
N SER A 426 -4.03 -21.62 -3.50
CA SER A 426 -4.81 -20.95 -4.54
C SER A 426 -6.26 -21.41 -4.51
N ASP A 427 -6.48 -22.72 -4.39
CA ASP A 427 -7.82 -23.32 -4.35
C ASP A 427 -8.61 -22.84 -3.14
N ALA A 428 -7.97 -22.78 -1.96
CA ALA A 428 -8.58 -22.29 -0.74
C ALA A 428 -8.98 -20.81 -0.87
N VAL A 429 -8.15 -19.97 -1.48
CA VAL A 429 -8.48 -18.56 -1.76
C VAL A 429 -9.66 -18.46 -2.74
N ASP A 430 -9.68 -19.26 -3.81
CA ASP A 430 -10.78 -19.27 -4.79
C ASP A 430 -12.12 -19.69 -4.17
N ALA A 431 -12.09 -20.59 -3.19
CA ALA A 431 -13.26 -21.02 -2.41
C ALA A 431 -13.64 -20.04 -1.28
N SER A 432 -12.78 -19.08 -0.94
CA SER A 432 -12.95 -18.21 0.23
C SER A 432 -13.89 -17.03 0.03
N VAL A 433 -14.13 -16.29 1.12
CA VAL A 433 -14.81 -14.99 1.10
C VAL A 433 -14.12 -13.99 0.18
N ILE A 434 -12.79 -14.05 0.02
CA ILE A 434 -12.01 -13.11 -0.79
C ILE A 434 -12.54 -13.11 -2.22
N MET A 435 -12.46 -14.25 -2.90
CA MET A 435 -12.83 -14.34 -4.32
C MET A 435 -14.34 -14.27 -4.54
N ARG A 436 -15.14 -14.76 -3.59
CA ARG A 436 -16.60 -14.58 -3.62
C ARG A 436 -16.99 -13.10 -3.66
N ASP A 437 -16.41 -12.30 -2.77
CA ASP A 437 -16.75 -10.89 -2.64
C ASP A 437 -16.18 -10.04 -3.78
N LEU A 438 -14.96 -10.34 -4.25
CA LEU A 438 -14.39 -9.73 -5.44
C LEU A 438 -15.23 -10.06 -6.69
N ARG A 439 -15.65 -11.32 -6.88
CA ARG A 439 -16.46 -11.75 -8.04
C ARG A 439 -17.80 -11.03 -8.11
N LYS A 440 -18.46 -10.86 -6.96
CA LYS A 440 -19.73 -10.13 -6.86
C LYS A 440 -19.62 -8.68 -7.36
N ARG A 441 -18.43 -8.09 -7.25
CA ARG A 441 -18.16 -6.67 -7.53
C ARG A 441 -17.12 -6.46 -8.63
N ARG A 442 -16.85 -7.51 -9.42
CA ARG A 442 -15.75 -7.61 -10.41
C ARG A 442 -15.67 -6.50 -11.46
N ASN A 443 -16.77 -5.79 -11.72
CA ASN A 443 -16.82 -4.69 -12.68
C ASN A 443 -17.08 -3.33 -12.02
N MET A 444 -17.22 -3.24 -10.69
CA MET A 444 -17.66 -1.99 -10.05
C MET A 444 -16.68 -0.84 -10.26
N ARG A 445 -15.38 -1.04 -9.98
CA ARG A 445 -14.35 -0.03 -10.30
C ARG A 445 -14.24 0.21 -11.80
N LEU A 446 -14.19 -0.87 -12.58
CA LEU A 446 -13.98 -0.81 -14.03
C LEU A 446 -15.13 -0.09 -14.77
N ALA A 447 -16.33 -0.06 -14.20
CA ALA A 447 -17.47 0.65 -14.74
C ALA A 447 -17.23 2.17 -14.87
N PHE A 448 -16.38 2.74 -14.02
CA PHE A 448 -16.06 4.16 -13.97
C PHE A 448 -14.97 4.59 -14.96
N LYS A 449 -14.43 3.68 -15.77
CA LYS A 449 -13.42 4.02 -16.80
C LYS A 449 -13.92 5.07 -17.82
N ASP A 450 -15.24 5.17 -18.01
CA ASP A 450 -15.88 6.13 -18.91
C ASP A 450 -16.42 7.37 -18.14
N GLY A 451 -16.05 7.54 -16.87
CA GLY A 451 -16.41 8.66 -16.00
C GLY A 451 -17.46 8.37 -14.90
N LEU A 452 -17.66 9.35 -14.01
CA LEU A 452 -18.49 9.24 -12.80
C LEU A 452 -19.96 8.98 -13.11
N PHE A 453 -20.57 9.70 -14.05
CA PHE A 453 -22.01 9.54 -14.35
C PHE A 453 -22.34 8.21 -15.03
N SER A 454 -21.57 7.84 -16.06
CA SER A 454 -21.74 6.58 -16.80
C SER A 454 -21.41 5.38 -15.89
N GLY A 455 -20.36 5.50 -15.09
CA GLY A 455 -19.98 4.54 -14.07
C GLY A 455 -21.04 4.38 -12.99
N GLY A 456 -21.60 5.48 -12.49
CA GLY A 456 -22.65 5.48 -11.47
C GLY A 456 -23.91 4.73 -11.91
N LEU A 457 -24.36 4.93 -13.16
CA LEU A 457 -25.50 4.18 -13.70
C LEU A 457 -25.21 2.67 -13.78
N ARG A 458 -24.05 2.30 -14.32
CA ARG A 458 -23.62 0.89 -14.43
C ARG A 458 -23.45 0.26 -13.05
N ALA A 459 -22.82 0.95 -12.11
CA ALA A 459 -22.62 0.50 -10.73
C ALA A 459 -23.96 0.32 -10.00
N GLY A 460 -24.95 1.20 -10.25
CA GLY A 460 -26.31 1.04 -9.76
C GLY A 460 -26.96 -0.27 -10.23
N LEU A 461 -26.89 -0.56 -11.53
CA LEU A 461 -27.39 -1.82 -12.10
C LEU A 461 -26.65 -3.05 -11.54
N MET A 462 -25.33 -2.97 -11.40
CA MET A 462 -24.53 -4.05 -10.81
C MET A 462 -24.88 -4.29 -9.35
N THR A 463 -25.13 -3.23 -8.58
CA THR A 463 -25.55 -3.34 -7.18
C THR A 463 -26.86 -4.09 -7.05
N LEU A 464 -27.84 -3.80 -7.92
CA LEU A 464 -29.13 -4.48 -7.93
C LEU A 464 -29.04 -5.96 -8.33
N THR A 465 -28.10 -6.30 -9.20
CA THR A 465 -28.00 -7.64 -9.80
C THR A 465 -26.88 -8.50 -9.23
N GLY A 466 -26.14 -8.02 -8.21
CA GLY A 466 -24.95 -8.72 -7.71
C GLY A 466 -23.85 -8.85 -8.76
N GLY A 467 -23.77 -7.88 -9.67
CA GLY A 467 -22.81 -7.85 -10.77
C GLY A 467 -23.21 -8.70 -11.98
N ALA A 468 -24.44 -9.22 -12.07
CA ALA A 468 -24.87 -9.96 -13.25
C ALA A 468 -25.09 -9.05 -14.48
N ILE A 469 -25.49 -7.78 -14.26
CA ILE A 469 -25.76 -6.80 -15.34
C ILE A 469 -25.02 -5.48 -15.06
N PRO A 470 -24.31 -4.91 -16.05
CA PRO A 470 -23.96 -5.51 -17.34
C PRO A 470 -23.04 -6.73 -17.17
N SER A 471 -23.28 -7.77 -17.97
CA SER A 471 -22.52 -9.01 -17.97
C SER A 471 -21.20 -8.87 -18.73
N GLY A 472 -20.29 -9.82 -18.52
CA GLY A 472 -18.99 -9.86 -19.20
C GLY A 472 -17.90 -9.07 -18.47
N LYS A 473 -16.65 -9.28 -18.90
CA LYS A 473 -15.47 -8.56 -18.37
C LYS A 473 -15.37 -7.18 -19.01
N ILE A 474 -15.15 -6.16 -18.19
CA ILE A 474 -14.70 -4.84 -18.69
C ILE A 474 -13.18 -4.90 -18.83
N ALA A 475 -12.68 -4.81 -20.07
CA ALA A 475 -11.23 -4.71 -20.30
C ALA A 475 -10.69 -3.34 -19.85
N ILE A 476 -9.49 -3.36 -19.28
CA ILE A 476 -8.70 -2.21 -18.87
C ILE A 476 -7.23 -2.45 -19.22
N GLU A 477 -6.49 -1.36 -19.40
CA GLU A 477 -5.04 -1.37 -19.62
C GLU A 477 -4.32 -0.90 -18.34
N GLU A 478 -3.00 -1.05 -18.29
CA GLU A 478 -2.18 -0.57 -17.18
C GLU A 478 -2.28 0.95 -17.03
N ASP A 479 -2.21 1.46 -15.79
CA ASP A 479 -2.25 2.90 -15.51
C ASP A 479 -1.17 3.65 -16.31
N ALA A 480 0.05 3.12 -16.37
CA ALA A 480 1.16 3.73 -17.12
C ALA A 480 0.95 3.73 -18.64
N ALA A 481 0.11 2.82 -19.17
CA ALA A 481 -0.22 2.77 -20.58
C ALA A 481 -1.30 3.78 -20.98
N LYS A 482 -2.00 4.38 -20.01
CA LYS A 482 -2.99 5.43 -20.27
C LYS A 482 -2.32 6.68 -20.80
N ILE A 483 -2.92 7.22 -21.86
CA ILE A 483 -2.51 8.52 -22.41
C ILE A 483 -3.02 9.61 -21.47
N CYS A 484 -2.07 10.32 -20.85
CA CYS A 484 -2.31 11.54 -20.10
C CYS A 484 -2.18 12.74 -21.03
N GLN A 485 -3.00 13.76 -20.84
CA GLN A 485 -2.90 15.04 -21.52
C GLN A 485 -2.32 16.07 -20.56
N LEU A 486 -1.52 17.00 -21.05
CA LEU A 486 -1.16 18.18 -20.25
C LEU A 486 -2.40 19.05 -20.09
N GLY A 487 -2.94 19.09 -18.87
CA GLY A 487 -4.02 20.00 -18.52
C GLY A 487 -3.58 21.47 -18.54
N ASP A 488 -4.55 22.35 -18.31
CA ASP A 488 -4.27 23.78 -18.18
C ASP A 488 -3.32 24.05 -17.01
N ILE A 489 -2.45 25.04 -17.18
CA ILE A 489 -1.59 25.53 -16.08
C ILE A 489 -2.52 26.01 -14.96
N GLN A 490 -2.45 25.32 -13.82
CA GLN A 490 -3.24 25.68 -12.65
C GLN A 490 -2.60 26.87 -11.95
N GLU A 491 -3.41 27.79 -11.41
CA GLU A 491 -2.91 28.78 -10.47
C GLU A 491 -2.29 28.07 -9.27
N GLN A 492 -1.07 28.49 -8.91
CA GLN A 492 -0.33 27.88 -7.82
C GLN A 492 -1.11 28.02 -6.50
N PHE A 493 -1.55 26.89 -5.94
CA PHE A 493 -2.21 26.86 -4.65
C PHE A 493 -1.20 27.26 -3.56
N ARG A 494 -1.55 28.28 -2.78
CA ARG A 494 -0.71 28.75 -1.66
C ARG A 494 -1.30 28.22 -0.35
N PRO A 495 -0.65 27.23 0.29
CA PRO A 495 -1.09 26.75 1.59
C PRO A 495 -0.94 27.85 2.65
N ASP A 496 -1.83 27.86 3.64
CA ASP A 496 -1.83 28.80 4.76
C ASP A 496 -0.97 28.34 5.95
N GLY A 497 -0.54 27.08 5.97
CA GLY A 497 0.25 26.48 7.04
C GLY A 497 -0.56 26.13 8.30
N GLU A 498 -1.88 26.34 8.28
CA GLU A 498 -2.78 26.07 9.41
C GLU A 498 -3.81 25.00 9.05
N LEU A 499 -4.64 25.28 8.03
CA LEU A 499 -5.62 24.33 7.51
C LEU A 499 -5.06 23.52 6.35
N THR A 500 -4.17 24.12 5.58
CA THR A 500 -3.61 23.61 4.34
C THR A 500 -2.09 23.71 4.37
N PHE A 501 -1.42 22.71 3.80
CA PHE A 501 0.02 22.53 3.96
C PHE A 501 0.71 22.38 2.61
N SER A 502 1.98 22.77 2.55
CA SER A 502 2.82 22.41 1.40
C SER A 502 3.15 20.91 1.45
N LYS A 503 3.58 20.35 0.31
CA LYS A 503 4.10 18.98 0.29
C LYS A 503 5.29 18.80 1.24
N ALA A 504 6.19 19.78 1.32
CA ALA A 504 7.35 19.72 2.20
C ALA A 504 6.94 19.63 3.67
N ASP A 505 5.98 20.46 4.11
CA ASP A 505 5.45 20.43 5.49
C ASP A 505 4.73 19.10 5.77
N ALA A 506 3.99 18.58 4.79
CA ALA A 506 3.31 17.31 4.89
C ALA A 506 4.28 16.12 4.96
N VAL A 507 5.32 16.10 4.13
CA VAL A 507 6.38 15.07 4.18
C VAL A 507 7.10 15.11 5.52
N TYR A 508 7.40 16.29 6.06
CA TYR A 508 7.95 16.42 7.41
C TYR A 508 7.06 15.74 8.47
N LYS A 509 5.74 15.92 8.36
CA LYS A 509 4.72 15.30 9.24
C LYS A 509 4.49 13.80 8.99
N SER A 510 5.14 13.19 8.00
CA SER A 510 5.14 11.73 7.84
C SER A 510 6.14 11.01 8.73
N GLY A 511 7.11 11.74 9.31
CA GLY A 511 8.21 11.14 10.06
C GLY A 511 9.21 10.37 9.19
N ASN A 512 9.04 10.35 7.85
CA ASN A 512 9.95 9.67 6.93
C ASN A 512 11.35 10.30 6.99
N GLN A 513 12.33 9.49 7.36
CA GLN A 513 13.74 9.89 7.41
C GLN A 513 14.56 8.90 6.60
N THR A 514 15.32 9.43 5.65
CA THR A 514 16.29 8.66 4.88
C THR A 514 17.59 9.45 4.91
N ARG A 515 18.72 8.76 5.05
CA ARG A 515 20.03 9.38 4.91
C ARG A 515 20.21 9.94 3.49
N ASP A 516 20.68 11.17 3.34
CA ASP A 516 20.86 11.78 2.01
C ASP A 516 21.92 11.05 1.17
N ASP A 517 22.88 10.40 1.81
CA ASP A 517 24.05 9.78 1.18
C ASP A 517 23.87 8.28 0.89
N ILE A 518 22.66 7.73 0.90
CA ILE A 518 22.42 6.32 0.52
C ILE A 518 22.36 6.16 -1.01
N PRO A 519 22.50 4.93 -1.54
CA PRO A 519 22.17 4.62 -2.92
C PRO A 519 20.73 5.01 -3.27
N GLN A 520 20.54 5.52 -4.48
CA GLN A 520 19.21 5.88 -4.98
C GLN A 520 18.39 4.61 -5.23
N HIS A 521 17.21 4.52 -4.63
CA HIS A 521 16.29 3.39 -4.78
C HIS A 521 15.21 3.61 -5.85
N LEU A 522 15.16 4.82 -6.43
CA LEU A 522 14.33 5.16 -7.58
C LEU A 522 15.15 5.05 -8.85
N ILE A 523 14.68 4.26 -9.81
CA ILE A 523 15.32 4.14 -11.12
C ILE A 523 14.54 5.01 -12.10
N VAL A 524 15.25 5.91 -12.79
CA VAL A 524 14.67 6.76 -13.82
C VAL A 524 15.07 6.22 -15.18
N GLY A 525 14.10 6.13 -16.09
CA GLY A 525 14.33 5.71 -17.46
C GLY A 525 15.08 6.76 -18.27
N GLU A 526 15.49 6.39 -19.47
CA GLU A 526 16.05 7.32 -20.45
C GLU A 526 14.92 8.01 -21.23
N GLY A 527 15.22 9.12 -21.91
CA GLY A 527 14.24 9.81 -22.77
C GLY A 527 13.14 10.54 -22.02
N ILE A 528 13.41 11.03 -20.80
CA ILE A 528 12.46 11.83 -20.03
C ILE A 528 12.25 13.18 -20.75
N THR A 529 11.04 13.42 -21.26
CA THR A 529 10.68 14.71 -21.85
C THR A 529 10.37 15.75 -20.76
N PRO A 530 10.37 17.06 -21.04
CA PRO A 530 10.00 18.09 -20.07
C PRO A 530 8.63 17.84 -19.45
N GLU A 531 7.67 17.35 -20.23
CA GLU A 531 6.31 17.08 -19.81
C GLU A 531 6.23 15.88 -18.86
N VAL A 532 7.00 14.82 -19.13
CA VAL A 532 7.15 13.68 -18.22
C VAL A 532 7.80 14.14 -16.91
N ALA A 533 8.84 14.98 -16.99
CA ALA A 533 9.50 15.54 -15.81
C ALA A 533 8.51 16.34 -14.95
N GLU A 534 7.69 17.20 -15.56
CA GLU A 534 6.65 17.97 -14.86
C GLU A 534 5.67 17.04 -14.12
N MET A 535 5.21 15.96 -14.77
CA MET A 535 4.33 14.97 -14.13
C MET A 535 5.01 14.24 -12.96
N LEU A 536 6.28 13.88 -13.08
CA LEU A 536 7.03 13.19 -12.03
C LEU A 536 7.32 14.08 -10.82
N GLU A 537 7.51 15.38 -11.02
CA GLU A 537 7.65 16.38 -9.94
C GLU A 537 6.38 16.50 -9.08
N LEU A 538 5.23 16.07 -9.61
CA LEU A 538 3.98 15.99 -8.83
C LEU A 538 3.93 14.81 -7.87
N CYS A 539 4.96 13.95 -7.83
CA CYS A 539 5.13 12.94 -6.79
C CYS A 539 4.84 13.54 -5.41
N VAL A 540 4.00 12.85 -4.64
CA VAL A 540 3.51 13.33 -3.33
C VAL A 540 4.63 13.56 -2.31
N ARG A 541 5.80 12.97 -2.52
CA ARG A 541 7.00 13.15 -1.68
C ARG A 541 8.03 14.12 -2.25
N GLN A 542 7.79 14.72 -3.43
CA GLN A 542 8.74 15.61 -4.12
C GLN A 542 10.15 15.00 -4.31
N GLU A 543 10.22 13.72 -4.66
CA GLU A 543 11.49 12.99 -4.78
C GLU A 543 12.26 13.26 -6.09
N TYR A 544 11.56 13.81 -7.09
CA TYR A 544 12.10 14.11 -8.43
C TYR A 544 12.35 15.61 -8.59
N THR A 545 13.43 15.97 -9.27
CA THR A 545 13.69 17.36 -9.67
C THR A 545 14.34 17.37 -11.06
N SER A 546 13.76 18.12 -11.98
CA SER A 546 14.37 18.36 -13.28
C SER A 546 15.69 19.13 -13.14
N VAL A 547 16.71 18.69 -13.88
CA VAL A 547 17.96 19.44 -14.01
C VAL A 547 18.23 19.60 -15.49
N MET A 548 18.22 20.84 -15.96
CA MET A 548 18.66 21.16 -17.33
C MET A 548 20.10 20.67 -17.50
N GLY A 549 20.32 19.74 -18.43
CA GLY A 549 21.66 19.26 -18.74
C GLY A 549 22.53 20.43 -19.20
N GLN A 550 23.68 20.63 -18.55
CA GLN A 550 24.82 21.24 -19.25
C GLN A 550 25.45 20.11 -20.07
N SER A 551 25.39 20.27 -21.38
CA SER A 551 26.06 19.42 -22.39
C SER A 551 27.52 19.17 -22.08
#